data_AF-A0A7X7NLT1-F1
#
_entry.id   AF-A0A7X7NLT1-F1
#
_cell.length_a   1.000
_cell.length_b   1.000
_cell.length_c   1.000
_cell.angle_alpha   90.00
_cell.angle_beta   90.00
_cell.angle_gamma   90.00
#
_symmetry.space_group_name_H-M   'P 1'
#
loop_
_entity.id
_entity.type
_entity.pdbx_description
1 polymer ?
#
loop_
_entity_poly.entity_id
_entity_poly.type
_entity_poly.pdbx_seq_one_letter_code
_entity_poly.pdbx_strand_id
1 'polypeptide(L)'
;MNVQQIHSWVDLEIEQALRRGEFDNLPGAGKPIKNLEQNDPDWWVKGLIEREKLDLSSALPTVMALRQERRGFPESLAGISDEVAVRERLEDYNQRVLEDRRKPVVGPNPPAVAGRVDVDELVAQWRQLRTDREQRISDPGEPGLPRAGEPSPEPAFGPRSAWMIAIVALLVLAVVVWAMF
;
A
#
# COMPACT_ATOMS: atom_id res chain seq x y z
N MET A 1 9.88 -1.85 -39.55
CA MET A 1 8.73 -0.95 -39.74
C MET A 1 9.27 0.44 -40.05
N ASN A 2 8.93 1.03 -41.20
CA ASN A 2 9.49 2.31 -41.63
C ASN A 2 8.74 3.46 -40.94
N VAL A 3 9.43 4.28 -40.13
CA VAL A 3 8.80 5.31 -39.27
C VAL A 3 7.97 6.32 -40.08
N GLN A 4 8.41 6.64 -41.30
CA GLN A 4 7.71 7.50 -42.26
C GLN A 4 6.30 6.97 -42.62
N GLN A 5 6.14 5.65 -42.74
CA GLN A 5 4.87 5.01 -43.10
C GLN A 5 3.89 4.96 -41.91
N ILE A 6 4.42 4.94 -40.68
CA ILE A 6 3.62 4.97 -39.45
C ILE A 6 2.93 6.33 -39.31
N HIS A 7 3.66 7.43 -39.53
CA HIS A 7 3.08 8.77 -39.53
C HIS A 7 1.89 8.85 -40.49
N SER A 8 2.06 8.41 -41.75
CA SER A 8 0.99 8.53 -42.75
C SER A 8 -0.29 7.75 -42.42
N TRP A 9 -0.19 6.56 -41.83
CA TRP A 9 -1.38 5.77 -41.50
C TRP A 9 -2.07 6.27 -40.23
N VAL A 10 -1.28 6.70 -39.24
CA VAL A 10 -1.82 7.34 -38.02
C VAL A 10 -2.56 8.62 -38.38
N ASP A 11 -2.00 9.45 -39.26
CA ASP A 11 -2.64 10.70 -39.71
C ASP A 11 -3.98 10.43 -40.42
N LEU A 12 -4.03 9.41 -41.29
CA LEU A 12 -5.26 8.99 -41.96
C LEU A 12 -6.34 8.50 -40.99
N GLU A 13 -5.96 7.76 -39.95
CA GLU A 13 -6.91 7.29 -38.92
C GLU A 13 -7.46 8.47 -38.09
N ILE A 14 -6.60 9.43 -37.74
CA ILE A 14 -7.01 10.66 -37.02
C ILE A 14 -8.02 11.45 -37.87
N GLU A 15 -7.75 11.66 -39.17
CA GLU A 15 -8.68 12.36 -40.07
C GLU A 15 -10.02 11.64 -40.22
N GLN A 16 -10.02 10.30 -40.23
CA GLN A 16 -11.25 9.52 -40.28
C GLN A 16 -12.03 9.61 -38.95
N ALA A 17 -11.36 9.51 -37.80
CA ALA A 17 -11.96 9.67 -36.48
C ALA A 17 -12.57 11.06 -36.29
N LEU A 18 -11.90 12.12 -36.76
CA LEU A 18 -12.44 13.48 -36.81
C LEU A 18 -13.70 13.56 -37.67
N ARG A 19 -13.72 12.95 -38.87
CA ARG A 19 -14.91 12.91 -39.74
C ARG A 19 -16.09 12.16 -39.12
N ARG A 20 -15.82 11.16 -38.28
CA ARG A 20 -16.85 10.40 -37.54
C ARG A 20 -17.35 11.14 -36.29
N GLY A 21 -16.75 12.29 -35.94
CA GLY A 21 -17.10 13.04 -34.74
C GLY A 21 -16.70 12.32 -33.45
N GLU A 22 -15.72 11.40 -33.49
CA GLU A 22 -15.30 10.65 -32.29
C GLU A 22 -14.64 11.54 -31.22
N PHE A 23 -14.21 12.74 -31.60
CA PHE A 23 -13.71 13.78 -30.70
C PHE A 23 -14.79 14.78 -30.26
N ASP A 24 -16.03 14.66 -30.74
CA ASP A 24 -17.14 15.49 -30.29
C ASP A 24 -17.67 14.98 -28.94
N ASN A 25 -18.01 15.89 -28.01
CA ASN A 25 -18.54 15.57 -26.68
C ASN A 25 -17.64 14.68 -25.79
N LEU A 26 -16.31 14.82 -25.91
CA LEU A 26 -15.39 14.10 -25.03
C LEU A 26 -15.70 14.34 -23.54
N PRO A 27 -15.57 13.31 -22.68
CA PRO A 27 -15.72 13.46 -21.25
C PRO A 27 -14.68 14.44 -20.71
N GLY A 28 -15.11 15.66 -20.41
CA GLY A 28 -14.23 16.76 -19.99
C GLY A 28 -14.16 17.93 -20.97
N ALA A 29 -14.78 17.83 -22.16
CA ALA A 29 -14.86 18.93 -23.12
C ALA A 29 -15.47 20.18 -22.47
N GLY A 30 -14.76 21.30 -22.58
CA GLY A 30 -15.16 22.59 -21.99
C GLY A 30 -15.07 22.69 -20.47
N LYS A 31 -14.68 21.63 -19.75
CA LYS A 31 -14.46 21.68 -18.30
C LYS A 31 -13.04 22.15 -18.00
N PRO A 32 -12.82 22.93 -16.92
CA PRO A 32 -11.48 23.35 -16.54
C PRO A 32 -10.62 22.12 -16.19
N ILE A 33 -9.37 22.13 -16.65
CA ILE A 33 -8.38 21.11 -16.27
C ILE A 33 -8.05 21.31 -14.80
N LYS A 34 -8.33 20.28 -13.98
CA LYS A 34 -8.03 20.31 -12.55
C LYS A 34 -6.52 20.44 -12.36
N ASN A 35 -6.09 21.27 -11.41
CA ASN A 35 -4.70 21.45 -10.99
C ASN A 35 -3.75 22.06 -12.04
N LEU A 36 -4.26 22.74 -13.08
CA LEU A 36 -3.43 23.40 -14.10
C LEU A 36 -2.57 24.56 -13.55
N GLU A 37 -3.00 25.18 -12.44
CA GLU A 37 -2.29 26.28 -11.75
C GLU A 37 -1.02 25.80 -11.00
N GLN A 38 -0.77 24.49 -10.92
CA GLN A 38 0.43 23.96 -10.27
C GLN A 38 1.63 24.09 -11.21
N ASN A 39 2.66 24.80 -10.76
CA ASN A 39 3.93 24.96 -11.48
C ASN A 39 4.80 23.69 -11.36
N ASP A 40 4.19 22.54 -11.61
CA ASP A 40 4.77 21.21 -11.48
C ASP A 40 4.74 20.53 -12.85
N PRO A 41 5.88 20.30 -13.52
CA PRO A 41 5.92 19.69 -14.85
C PRO A 41 5.31 18.28 -14.90
N ASP A 42 5.23 17.59 -13.75
CA ASP A 42 4.73 16.21 -13.65
C ASP A 42 3.24 16.14 -13.23
N TRP A 43 2.51 17.25 -13.24
CA TRP A 43 1.11 17.33 -12.78
C TRP A 43 0.19 16.30 -13.45
N TRP A 44 0.37 16.06 -14.75
CA TRP A 44 -0.44 15.13 -15.52
C TRP A 44 -0.11 13.67 -15.21
N VAL A 45 1.17 13.36 -14.93
CA VAL A 45 1.63 12.03 -14.53
C VAL A 45 1.03 11.68 -13.17
N LYS A 46 1.10 12.60 -12.21
CA LYS A 46 0.50 12.45 -10.87
C LYS A 46 -1.01 12.24 -10.97
N GLY A 47 -1.70 13.03 -11.79
CA GLY A 47 -3.13 12.86 -12.05
C GLY A 47 -3.50 11.54 -12.74
N LEU A 48 -2.63 11.00 -13.59
CA LEU A 48 -2.82 9.68 -14.20
C LEU A 48 -2.65 8.56 -13.17
N ILE A 49 -1.60 8.62 -12.34
CA ILE A 49 -1.34 7.65 -11.27
C ILE A 49 -2.53 7.60 -10.30
N GLU A 50 -3.05 8.76 -9.90
CA GLU A 50 -4.19 8.85 -8.99
C GLU A 50 -5.49 8.31 -9.62
N ARG A 51 -5.77 8.70 -10.88
CA ARG A 51 -7.00 8.28 -11.59
C ARG A 51 -7.05 6.78 -11.84
N GLU A 52 -5.95 6.20 -12.32
CA GLU A 52 -5.88 4.79 -12.71
C GLU A 52 -5.43 3.89 -11.56
N LYS A 53 -5.14 4.45 -10.37
CA LYS A 53 -4.61 3.73 -9.20
C LYS A 53 -3.41 2.86 -9.57
N LEU A 54 -2.49 3.40 -10.37
CA LEU A 54 -1.33 2.65 -10.85
C LEU A 54 -0.43 2.28 -9.67
N ASP A 55 -0.12 0.98 -9.53
CA ASP A 55 0.88 0.54 -8.58
C ASP A 55 2.29 0.80 -9.15
N LEU A 56 2.90 1.87 -8.67
CA LEU A 56 4.25 2.27 -9.04
C LEU A 56 5.34 1.51 -8.28
N SER A 57 4.98 0.57 -7.40
CA SER A 57 5.96 -0.20 -6.63
C SER A 57 6.99 -0.89 -7.54
N SER A 58 6.56 -1.34 -8.71
CA SER A 58 7.41 -1.97 -9.74
C SER A 58 8.25 -0.97 -10.56
N ALA A 59 7.88 0.30 -10.59
CA ALA A 59 8.55 1.37 -11.35
C ALA A 59 9.42 2.28 -10.45
N LEU A 60 9.57 1.94 -9.16
CA LEU A 60 10.36 2.72 -8.23
C LEU A 60 11.84 2.79 -8.68
N PRO A 61 12.48 3.97 -8.59
CA PRO A 61 13.93 4.06 -8.69
C PRO A 61 14.60 3.08 -7.72
N THR A 62 15.70 2.46 -8.13
CA THR A 62 16.35 1.36 -7.38
C THR A 62 16.57 1.68 -5.90
N VAL A 63 17.03 2.90 -5.57
CA VAL A 63 17.23 3.36 -4.19
C VAL A 63 15.95 3.26 -3.35
N MET A 64 14.80 3.64 -3.93
CA MET A 64 13.53 3.65 -3.21
C MET A 64 13.00 2.23 -3.00
N ALA A 65 13.18 1.35 -3.99
CA ALA A 65 12.90 -0.07 -3.85
C ALA A 65 13.73 -0.71 -2.71
N LEU A 66 15.04 -0.42 -2.65
CA LEU A 66 15.91 -0.91 -1.58
C LEU A 66 15.56 -0.35 -0.19
N ARG A 67 15.06 0.88 -0.10
CA ARG A 67 14.56 1.45 1.16
C ARG A 67 13.26 0.77 1.59
N GLN A 68 12.37 0.51 0.65
CA GLN A 68 11.11 -0.16 0.91
C GLN A 68 11.32 -1.60 1.37
N GLU A 69 12.19 -2.34 0.68
CA GLU A 69 12.59 -3.70 1.05
C GLU A 69 13.16 -3.76 2.47
N ARG A 70 14.09 -2.84 2.81
CA ARG A 70 14.63 -2.74 4.16
C ARG A 70 13.59 -2.44 5.23
N ARG A 71 12.59 -1.59 4.93
CA ARG A 71 11.49 -1.32 5.87
C ARG A 71 10.63 -2.55 6.15
N GLY A 72 10.63 -3.52 5.23
CA GLY A 72 9.94 -4.79 5.41
C GLY A 72 10.74 -5.82 6.21
N PHE A 73 11.97 -5.54 6.64
CA PHE A 73 12.72 -6.41 7.54
C PHE A 73 12.44 -6.05 9.01
N PRO A 74 12.35 -7.06 9.90
CA PRO A 74 12.53 -8.50 9.64
C PRO A 74 11.27 -9.27 9.17
N GLU A 75 10.08 -8.67 9.16
CA GLU A 75 8.79 -9.37 8.96
C GLU A 75 8.68 -10.11 7.61
N SER A 76 9.22 -9.53 6.54
CA SER A 76 9.22 -10.16 5.21
C SER A 76 10.04 -11.46 5.14
N LEU A 77 10.94 -11.69 6.10
CA LEU A 77 11.74 -12.92 6.21
C LEU A 77 10.99 -14.03 6.96
N ALA A 78 9.88 -13.72 7.64
CA ALA A 78 9.17 -14.66 8.50
C ALA A 78 8.62 -15.89 7.73
N GLY A 79 8.43 -15.78 6.42
CA GLY A 79 8.01 -16.88 5.54
C GLY A 79 9.13 -17.86 5.17
N ILE A 80 10.40 -17.50 5.41
CA ILE A 80 11.56 -18.35 5.13
C ILE A 80 11.83 -19.22 6.36
N SER A 81 11.93 -20.54 6.16
CA SER A 81 12.16 -21.51 7.23
C SER A 81 13.64 -21.80 7.48
N ASP A 82 14.49 -21.62 6.48
CA ASP A 82 15.92 -21.93 6.52
C ASP A 82 16.74 -20.66 6.80
N GLU A 83 17.60 -20.73 7.81
CA GLU A 83 18.48 -19.63 8.19
C GLU A 83 19.52 -19.31 7.12
N VAL A 84 20.01 -20.33 6.39
CA VAL A 84 20.96 -20.13 5.29
C VAL A 84 20.31 -19.25 4.22
N ALA A 85 19.08 -19.58 3.82
CA ALA A 85 18.32 -18.78 2.85
C ALA A 85 18.04 -17.34 3.35
N VAL A 86 17.81 -17.14 4.66
CA VAL A 86 17.67 -15.79 5.23
C VAL A 86 18.97 -15.01 5.11
N ARG A 87 20.11 -15.61 5.45
CA ARG A 87 21.43 -14.96 5.31
C ARG A 87 21.73 -14.60 3.86
N GLU A 88 21.54 -15.54 2.93
CA GLU A 88 21.73 -15.30 1.50
C GLU A 88 20.87 -14.11 1.02
N ARG A 89 19.62 -14.03 1.47
CA ARG A 89 18.71 -12.93 1.10
C ARG A 89 19.19 -11.57 1.63
N LEU A 90 19.70 -11.52 2.85
CA LEU A 90 20.23 -10.31 3.47
C LEU A 90 21.57 -9.88 2.84
N GLU A 91 22.41 -10.84 2.45
CA GLU A 91 23.66 -10.60 1.73
C GLU A 91 23.40 -10.08 0.31
N ASP A 92 22.45 -10.68 -0.42
CA ASP A 92 21.96 -10.17 -1.71
C ASP A 92 21.48 -8.73 -1.60
N TYR A 93 20.66 -8.42 -0.59
CA TYR A 93 20.23 -7.05 -0.32
C TYR A 93 21.43 -6.10 -0.16
N ASN A 94 22.40 -6.48 0.67
CA ASN A 94 23.60 -5.67 0.92
C ASN A 94 24.45 -5.49 -0.35
N GLN A 95 24.55 -6.50 -1.22
CA GLN A 95 25.23 -6.39 -2.51
C GLN A 95 24.52 -5.40 -3.44
N ARG A 96 23.20 -5.51 -3.58
CA ARG A 96 22.40 -4.58 -4.39
C ARG A 96 22.50 -3.14 -3.90
N VAL A 97 22.58 -2.92 -2.59
CA VAL A 97 22.87 -1.59 -2.01
C VAL A 97 24.25 -1.07 -2.42
N LEU A 98 25.28 -1.94 -2.44
CA LEU A 98 26.63 -1.54 -2.85
C LEU A 98 26.69 -1.26 -4.35
N GLU A 99 26.06 -2.07 -5.18
CA GLU A 99 25.96 -1.84 -6.63
C GLU A 99 25.29 -0.51 -6.95
N ASP A 100 24.18 -0.21 -6.28
CA ASP A 100 23.47 1.05 -6.48
C ASP A 100 24.32 2.27 -6.09
N ARG A 101 25.09 2.18 -5.00
CA ARG A 101 26.04 3.23 -4.58
C ARG A 101 27.19 3.44 -5.57
N ARG A 102 27.54 2.43 -6.38
CA ARG A 102 28.62 2.54 -7.39
C ARG A 102 28.14 3.23 -8.67
N LYS A 103 26.82 3.40 -8.86
CA LYS A 103 26.28 4.05 -10.06
C LYS A 103 26.69 5.53 -10.06
N PRO A 104 27.15 6.07 -11.19
CA PRO A 104 27.45 7.48 -11.31
C PRO A 104 26.15 8.28 -11.19
N VAL A 105 26.17 9.33 -10.37
CA VAL A 105 25.02 10.20 -10.14
C VAL A 105 25.29 11.52 -10.83
N VAL A 106 24.39 11.91 -11.73
CA VAL A 106 24.44 13.18 -12.45
C VAL A 106 23.35 14.08 -11.90
N GLY A 107 23.73 15.19 -11.28
CA GLY A 107 22.79 16.18 -10.78
C GLY A 107 23.37 17.06 -9.68
N PRO A 108 22.73 18.19 -9.35
CA PRO A 108 23.18 19.11 -8.32
C PRO A 108 22.92 18.60 -6.89
N ASN A 109 22.05 17.60 -6.72
CA ASN A 109 21.64 17.08 -5.43
C ASN A 109 22.45 15.85 -5.03
N PRO A 110 22.81 15.68 -3.74
CA PRO A 110 23.40 14.45 -3.24
C PRO A 110 22.49 13.24 -3.54
N PRO A 111 23.04 12.08 -3.92
CA PRO A 111 22.22 10.92 -4.21
C PRO A 111 21.47 10.44 -2.98
N ALA A 112 20.23 10.01 -3.19
CA ALA A 112 19.54 9.23 -2.18
C ALA A 112 20.28 7.89 -2.00
N VAL A 113 20.50 7.47 -0.75
CA VAL A 113 21.22 6.24 -0.42
C VAL A 113 20.33 5.30 0.40
N ALA A 114 20.34 4.01 0.05
CA ALA A 114 19.83 2.94 0.90
C ALA A 114 20.91 2.47 1.88
N GLY A 115 20.53 2.21 3.13
CA GLY A 115 21.45 1.73 4.15
C GLY A 115 21.58 0.21 4.11
N ARG A 116 22.80 -0.31 4.29
CA ARG A 116 23.04 -1.74 4.55
C ARG A 116 22.45 -2.18 5.87
N VAL A 117 22.26 -3.48 6.01
CA VAL A 117 21.76 -4.12 7.24
C VAL A 117 22.84 -5.01 7.84
N ASP A 118 22.81 -5.16 9.17
CA ASP A 118 23.60 -6.17 9.86
C ASP A 118 22.89 -7.52 9.72
N VAL A 119 23.59 -8.50 9.15
CA VAL A 119 23.02 -9.81 8.83
C VAL A 119 22.76 -10.60 10.10
N ASP A 120 23.70 -10.58 11.05
CA ASP A 120 23.58 -11.37 12.28
C ASP A 120 22.52 -10.80 13.21
N GLU A 121 22.41 -9.47 13.28
CA GLU A 121 21.34 -8.80 14.03
C GLU A 121 19.95 -9.18 13.47
N LEU A 122 19.76 -9.11 12.15
CA LEU A 122 18.47 -9.43 11.53
C LEU A 122 18.14 -10.93 11.60
N VAL A 123 19.13 -11.82 11.51
CA VAL A 123 18.92 -13.26 11.72
C VAL A 123 18.47 -13.53 13.16
N ALA A 124 19.05 -12.85 14.16
CA ALA A 124 18.60 -12.98 15.54
C ALA A 124 17.14 -12.52 15.72
N GLN A 125 16.75 -11.40 15.12
CA GLN A 125 15.37 -10.91 15.14
C GLN A 125 14.41 -11.87 14.41
N TRP A 126 14.81 -12.43 13.27
CA TRP A 126 14.03 -13.43 12.54
C TRP A 126 13.80 -14.71 13.36
N ARG A 127 14.82 -15.20 14.08
CA ARG A 127 14.67 -16.36 14.98
C ARG A 127 13.65 -16.09 16.07
N GLN A 128 13.68 -14.91 16.68
CA GLN A 128 12.71 -14.51 17.71
C GLN A 128 11.28 -14.49 17.15
N LEU A 129 11.07 -13.85 15.99
CA LEU A 129 9.77 -13.82 15.32
C LEU A 129 9.22 -15.23 15.00
N ARG A 130 10.10 -16.15 14.62
CA ARG A 130 9.73 -17.55 14.36
C ARG A 130 9.30 -18.25 15.65
N THR A 131 10.05 -18.08 16.75
CA THR A 131 9.68 -18.65 18.05
C THR A 131 8.34 -18.10 18.53
N ASP A 132 8.11 -16.79 18.44
CA ASP A 132 6.84 -16.17 18.83
C ASP A 132 5.67 -16.70 18.01
N ARG A 133 5.87 -16.90 16.70
CA ARG A 133 4.86 -17.48 15.81
C ARG A 133 4.57 -18.93 16.17
N GLU A 134 5.60 -19.73 16.43
CA GLU A 134 5.44 -21.13 16.82
C GLU A 134 4.70 -21.26 18.16
N GLN A 135 5.01 -20.39 19.13
CA GLN A 135 4.30 -20.32 20.40
C GLN A 135 2.83 -19.95 20.21
N ARG A 136 2.49 -18.96 19.36
CA ARG A 136 1.10 -18.61 19.05
C ARG A 136 0.33 -19.71 18.33
N ILE A 137 1.00 -20.55 17.54
CA ILE A 137 0.38 -21.69 16.86
C ILE A 137 0.18 -22.85 17.85
N SER A 138 1.16 -23.07 18.73
CA SER A 138 1.16 -24.15 19.73
C SER A 138 0.29 -23.86 20.95
N ASP A 139 0.01 -22.59 21.24
CA ASP A 139 -1.00 -22.13 22.18
C ASP A 139 -2.26 -21.74 21.38
N PRO A 140 -3.11 -22.71 20.98
CA PRO A 140 -4.43 -22.39 20.48
C PRO A 140 -5.16 -21.85 21.69
N GLY A 141 -5.03 -20.54 21.95
CA GLY A 141 -5.60 -19.89 23.11
C GLY A 141 -7.00 -20.43 23.28
N GLU A 142 -7.25 -21.08 24.41
CA GLU A 142 -8.58 -21.59 24.73
C GLU A 142 -9.55 -20.44 24.45
N PRO A 143 -10.47 -20.55 23.47
CA PRO A 143 -11.50 -19.55 23.31
C PRO A 143 -12.30 -19.59 24.60
N GLY A 144 -12.02 -18.65 25.50
CA GLY A 144 -12.38 -18.66 26.93
C GLY A 144 -13.58 -19.53 27.26
N LEU A 145 -13.34 -20.83 27.44
CA LEU A 145 -14.33 -21.66 28.09
C LEU A 145 -14.17 -21.31 29.56
N PRO A 146 -15.23 -20.82 30.23
CA PRO A 146 -15.14 -20.53 31.65
C PRO A 146 -14.61 -21.76 32.37
N ARG A 147 -13.52 -21.61 33.12
CA ARG A 147 -12.97 -22.68 33.96
C ARG A 147 -14.12 -23.22 34.80
N ALA A 148 -14.43 -24.50 34.66
CA ALA A 148 -15.44 -25.18 35.45
C ALA A 148 -15.06 -25.09 36.94
N GLY A 149 -15.52 -24.05 37.62
CA GLY A 149 -15.15 -23.72 38.99
C GLY A 149 -15.01 -22.23 39.31
N GLU A 150 -14.86 -21.35 38.31
CA GLU A 150 -14.96 -19.91 38.54
C GLU A 150 -16.44 -19.50 38.60
N PRO A 151 -16.92 -18.86 39.69
CA PRO A 151 -18.25 -18.28 39.67
C PRO A 151 -18.27 -17.23 38.56
N SER A 152 -19.21 -17.36 37.63
CA SER A 152 -19.45 -16.38 36.57
C SER A 152 -19.33 -14.98 37.15
N PRO A 153 -18.52 -14.07 36.58
CA PRO A 153 -18.59 -12.68 37.00
C PRO A 153 -20.02 -12.22 36.72
N GLU A 154 -20.77 -11.95 37.81
CA GLU A 154 -22.05 -11.26 37.69
C GLU A 154 -21.82 -10.03 36.81
N PRO A 155 -22.70 -9.74 35.84
CA PRO A 155 -22.52 -8.55 35.04
C PRO A 155 -22.68 -7.36 35.98
N ALA A 156 -21.54 -6.76 36.36
CA ALA A 156 -21.47 -5.51 37.09
C ALA A 156 -21.91 -4.38 36.17
N PHE A 157 -23.20 -4.33 35.87
CA PHE A 157 -23.84 -3.16 35.31
C PHE A 157 -23.93 -2.11 36.42
N GLY A 158 -22.81 -1.44 36.65
CA GLY A 158 -22.79 -0.21 37.43
C GLY A 158 -23.63 0.88 36.74
N PRO A 159 -24.13 1.88 37.49
CA PRO A 159 -25.16 2.83 37.05
C PRO A 159 -24.65 3.92 36.08
N ARG A 160 -24.00 3.53 34.97
CA ARG A 160 -23.45 4.46 33.97
C ARG A 160 -23.92 4.26 32.53
N SER A 161 -24.78 3.29 32.23
CA SER A 161 -25.25 3.03 30.85
C SER A 161 -26.71 3.36 30.54
N ALA A 162 -27.45 4.00 31.46
CA ALA A 162 -28.86 4.39 31.23
C ALA A 162 -29.05 5.44 30.10
N TRP A 163 -28.05 6.30 29.84
CA TRP A 163 -28.14 7.33 28.79
C TRP A 163 -28.03 6.78 27.37
N MET A 164 -27.31 5.67 27.16
CA MET A 164 -27.19 5.05 25.83
C MET A 164 -28.49 4.35 25.40
N ILE A 165 -29.22 3.74 26.35
CA ILE A 165 -30.49 3.07 26.05
C ILE A 165 -31.56 4.10 25.66
N ALA A 166 -31.57 5.27 26.30
CA ALA A 166 -32.47 6.37 25.93
C ALA A 166 -32.19 6.88 24.51
N ILE A 167 -30.92 7.02 24.10
CA ILE A 167 -30.55 7.49 22.75
C ILE A 167 -30.96 6.47 21.67
N VAL A 168 -30.74 5.17 21.92
CA VAL A 168 -31.13 4.12 20.97
C VAL A 168 -32.66 4.04 20.86
N ALA A 169 -33.39 4.15 21.97
CA ALA A 169 -34.86 4.19 21.94
C ALA A 169 -35.39 5.42 21.18
N LEU A 170 -34.76 6.59 21.33
CA LEU A 170 -35.15 7.83 20.62
C LEU A 170 -34.84 7.75 19.12
N LEU A 171 -33.73 7.12 18.73
CA LEU A 171 -33.39 6.87 17.33
C LEU A 171 -34.34 5.87 16.66
N VAL A 172 -34.70 4.79 17.36
CA VAL A 172 -35.68 3.83 16.84
C VAL A 172 -37.06 4.46 16.70
N LEU A 173 -37.48 5.29 17.65
CA LEU A 173 -38.76 5.99 17.58
C LEU A 173 -38.78 7.07 16.48
N ALA A 174 -37.66 7.77 16.25
CA ALA A 174 -37.53 8.73 15.15
C ALA A 174 -37.61 8.04 13.76
N VAL A 175 -37.01 6.85 13.61
CA VAL A 175 -37.07 6.07 12.36
C VAL A 175 -38.48 5.54 12.10
N VAL A 176 -39.20 5.09 13.13
CA VAL A 176 -40.59 4.61 12.97
C VAL A 176 -41.55 5.75 12.64
N VAL A 177 -41.37 6.93 13.24
CA VAL A 177 -42.19 8.12 12.93
C VAL A 177 -41.92 8.64 11.51
N TRP A 178 -40.67 8.59 11.04
CA TRP A 178 -40.31 8.97 9.66
C TRP A 178 -40.85 8.00 8.60
N ALA A 179 -41.07 6.72 8.96
CA ALA A 179 -41.64 5.73 8.05
C ALA A 179 -43.18 5.77 7.96
N MET A 180 -43.86 6.57 8.78
CA MET A 180 -45.33 6.72 8.80
C MET A 180 -45.85 8.03 8.18
N PHE A 181 -44.99 8.84 7.55
CA PHE A 181 -45.35 10.09 6.85
C PHE A 181 -44.62 10.19 5.51
#